data_AF-A0A257NVS1-F1
#
_entry.id   AF-A0A257NVS1-F1
#
_cell.length_a   1.000
_cell.length_b   1.000
_cell.length_c   1.000
_cell.angle_alpha   90.00
_cell.angle_beta   90.00
_cell.angle_gamma   90.00
#
_symmetry.space_group_name_H-M   'P 1'
#
loop_
_entity.id
_entity.type
_entity.pdbx_description
1 polymer ?
#
loop_
_entity_poly.entity_id
_entity_poly.type
_entity_poly.pdbx_seq_one_letter_code
_entity_poly.pdbx_strand_id
1 'polypeptide(L)' 'EHCLTGANEKFIRRFSYIERALAARGKTPDGSSLEEMDALWDEAKETGL' A
#
# COMPACT_ATOMS: atom_id res chain seq x y z
N GLU A 1 4.07 22.81 -13.26
CA GLU A 1 3.00 22.22 -12.43
C GLU A 1 2.62 20.77 -12.84
N HIS A 2 3.58 19.82 -12.82
CA HIS A 2 3.28 18.42 -13.22
C HIS A 2 4.11 17.34 -12.47
N CYS A 3 4.75 17.70 -11.35
CA CYS A 3 5.66 16.81 -10.60
C CYS A 3 5.00 16.13 -9.38
N LEU A 4 3.70 16.36 -9.14
CA LEU A 4 2.99 15.82 -7.97
C LEU A 4 2.16 14.57 -8.29
N THR A 5 1.74 14.39 -9.54
CA THR A 5 0.85 13.30 -9.93
C THR A 5 1.57 11.95 -9.92
N GLY A 6 2.79 11.89 -10.48
CA GLY A 6 3.53 10.63 -10.59
C GLY A 6 4.01 10.05 -9.24
N ALA A 7 4.26 10.90 -8.25
CA ALA A 7 4.60 10.45 -6.89
C ALA A 7 3.37 9.90 -6.16
N ASN A 8 2.22 10.58 -6.30
CA ASN A 8 0.96 10.14 -5.70
C ASN A 8 0.43 8.86 -6.35
N GLU A 9 0.63 8.66 -7.65
CA GLU A 9 0.19 7.44 -8.34
C GLU A 9 0.85 6.18 -7.77
N LYS A 10 2.16 6.22 -7.46
CA LYS A 10 2.85 5.10 -6.80
C LYS A 10 2.31 4.85 -5.39
N PHE A 11 2.01 5.92 -4.66
CA PHE A 11 1.40 5.82 -3.34
C PHE A 11 0.01 5.15 -3.42
N ILE A 12 -0.83 5.56 -4.36
CA ILE A 12 -2.17 4.99 -4.57
C ILE A 12 -2.07 3.52 -5.00
N ARG A 13 -1.10 3.16 -5.85
CA ARG A 13 -0.84 1.77 -6.26
C ARG A 13 -0.41 0.90 -5.08
N ARG A 14 0.53 1.39 -4.25
CA ARG A 14 0.91 0.73 -2.98
C ARG A 14 -0.29 0.54 -2.07
N PHE A 15 -1.04 1.60 -1.83
CA PHE A 15 -2.15 1.57 -0.89
C PHE A 15 -3.25 0.60 -1.36
N SER A 16 -3.54 0.60 -2.66
CA SER A 16 -4.47 -0.37 -3.26
C SER A 16 -3.98 -1.82 -3.15
N TYR A 17 -2.66 -2.06 -3.25
CA TYR A 17 -2.09 -3.39 -3.02
C TYR A 17 -2.28 -3.83 -1.57
N ILE A 18 -1.94 -2.96 -0.62
CA ILE A 18 -2.07 -3.23 0.81
C ILE A 18 -3.53 -3.48 1.19
N GLU A 19 -4.47 -2.66 0.70
CA GLU A 19 -5.91 -2.88 0.91
C GLU A 19 -6.37 -4.25 0.39
N ARG A 20 -5.92 -4.65 -0.80
CA ARG A 20 -6.26 -5.97 -1.36
C ARG A 20 -5.64 -7.11 -0.54
N ALA A 21 -4.40 -6.98 -0.10
CA ALA A 21 -3.72 -7.97 0.71
C ALA A 21 -4.36 -8.11 2.10
N LEU A 22 -4.76 -6.99 2.72
CA LEU A 22 -5.48 -6.97 3.98
C LEU A 22 -6.90 -7.53 3.83
N ALA A 23 -7.62 -7.16 2.77
CA ALA A 23 -8.95 -7.69 2.48
C ALA A 23 -8.92 -9.21 2.28
N ALA A 24 -7.88 -9.74 1.63
CA ALA A 24 -7.68 -11.19 1.50
C ALA A 24 -7.47 -11.89 2.87
N ARG A 25 -6.94 -11.16 3.85
CA ARG A 25 -6.79 -11.62 5.25
C ARG A 25 -8.02 -11.29 6.11
N GLY A 26 -9.08 -10.70 5.54
CA GLY A 26 -10.28 -10.28 6.26
C GLY A 26 -10.06 -9.08 7.19
N LYS A 27 -8.99 -8.30 6.98
CA LYS A 27 -8.63 -7.12 7.77
C LYS A 27 -8.81 -5.85 6.95
N THR A 28 -9.01 -4.73 7.63
CA THR A 28 -8.95 -3.39 7.05
C THR A 28 -7.62 -2.72 7.45
N PRO A 29 -7.12 -1.74 6.69
CA PRO A 29 -5.94 -0.96 7.11
C PRO A 29 -6.12 -0.32 8.50
N ASP A 30 -7.34 0.12 8.82
CA ASP A 30 -7.68 0.66 10.15
C ASP A 30 -7.60 -0.40 11.26
N GLY A 31 -8.00 -1.65 10.97
CA GLY A 31 -7.90 -2.78 11.89
C GLY A 31 -6.57 -3.52 11.85
N SER A 32 -5.57 -3.01 11.11
CA SER A 32 -4.27 -3.64 10.96
C SER A 32 -3.21 -2.92 11.77
N SER A 33 -2.26 -3.67 12.31
CA SER A 33 -1.11 -3.10 13.01
C SER A 33 -0.18 -2.39 12.04
N LEU A 34 0.51 -1.35 12.51
CA LEU A 34 1.54 -0.65 11.75
C LEU A 34 2.61 -1.60 11.20
N GLU A 35 2.97 -2.65 11.93
CA GLU A 35 3.92 -3.69 11.47
C GLU A 35 3.39 -4.49 10.25
N GLU A 36 2.11 -4.86 10.23
CA GLU A 36 1.50 -5.55 9.08
C GLU A 36 1.40 -4.61 7.87
N MET A 37 1.04 -3.34 8.10
CA MET A 37 1.02 -2.34 7.04
C MET A 37 2.41 -2.05 6.48
N ASP A 38 3.43 -1.96 7.34
CA ASP A 38 4.82 -1.73 6.95
C ASP A 38 5.38 -2.90 6.14
N ALA A 39 5.12 -4.14 6.56
CA ALA A 39 5.53 -5.33 5.81
C ALA A 39 4.88 -5.38 4.42
N LEU A 40 3.58 -5.13 4.31
CA LEU A 40 2.87 -5.09 3.02
C LEU A 40 3.33 -3.90 2.15
N TRP A 41 3.68 -2.80 2.79
CA TRP A 41 4.26 -1.64 2.13
C TRP A 41 5.64 -1.94 1.56
N ASP A 42 6.48 -2.68 2.30
CA ASP A 42 7.79 -3.12 1.85
C ASP A 42 7.73 -4.18 0.75
N GLU A 43 6.75 -5.07 0.81
CA GLU A 43 6.50 -6.05 -0.26
C GLU A 43 6.08 -5.35 -1.58
N ALA A 44 5.24 -4.31 -1.47
CA ALA A 44 4.87 -3.48 -2.60
C ALA A 44 6.06 -2.60 -3.07
N LYS A 45 6.85 -2.04 -2.13
CA LYS A 45 8.32 -1.76 -2.23
C LYS A 45 8.99 -2.50 -3.36
N GLU A 46 9.29 -3.74 -3.04
CA GLU A 46 10.13 -4.65 -3.81
C GLU A 46 9.49 -5.07 -5.14
N THR A 47 8.17 -5.18 -5.18
CA THR A 47 7.43 -5.52 -6.41
C THR A 47 7.46 -4.38 -7.46
N GLY A 48 7.94 -3.18 -7.10
CA GLY A 48 8.09 -2.06 -8.03
C GLY A 48 6.79 -1.27 -8.29
N LEU A 49 5.81 -1.40 -7.40
CA LEU A 49 4.53 -0.68 -7.46
C LEU A 49 4.64 0.81 -7.08
#